data_AF-A0A8J6IQD0-F1
#
_entry.id   AF-A0A8J6IQD0-F1
#
_cell.length_a   1.000
_cell.length_b   1.000
_cell.length_c   1.000
_cell.angle_alpha   90.00
_cell.angle_beta   90.00
_cell.angle_gamma   90.00
#
_symmetry.space_group_name_H-M   'P 1'
#
loop_
_entity.id
_entity.type
_entity.pdbx_description
1 polymer ?
#
loop_
_entity_poly.entity_id
_entity_poly.type
_entity_poly.pdbx_seq_one_letter_code
_entity_poly.pdbx_strand_id
1 'polypeptide(L)'
;MKKFMRRVMEWKAACCFAFTGCALLYALVCLFMGRTQIRVTSLLYLLGLTAVATGLQYLCFTQALFKKMRYTARLLLFAALLLPVLVGAALLLEWFPSQYTSAWVLFGLIFLAVLAVFTAGFELYFRLAGRRYDGLLGRYRAGADHRQK
;
A
#
# COMPACT_ATOMS: atom_id res chain seq x y z
N MET A 1 22.86 6.53 14.38
CA MET A 1 22.37 7.53 13.38
C MET A 1 22.19 6.96 11.96
N LYS A 2 23.14 6.21 11.38
CA LYS A 2 23.03 5.63 10.01
C LYS A 2 21.73 4.84 9.73
N LYS A 3 21.26 4.03 10.71
CA LYS A 3 20.01 3.25 10.59
C LYS A 3 18.73 4.10 10.64
N PHE A 4 18.76 5.29 11.24
CA PHE A 4 17.60 6.18 11.29
C PHE A 4 17.49 6.98 9.99
N MET A 5 18.60 7.57 9.54
CA MET A 5 18.66 8.27 8.25
C MET A 5 18.26 7.37 7.08
N ARG A 6 18.72 6.12 7.07
CA ARG A 6 18.33 5.15 6.04
C ARG A 6 16.83 4.87 6.05
N ARG A 7 16.23 4.69 7.23
CA ARG A 7 14.77 4.49 7.38
C ARG A 7 13.96 5.70 6.91
N VAL A 8 14.42 6.92 7.22
CA VAL A 8 13.77 8.15 6.76
C VAL A 8 13.87 8.30 5.23
N MET A 9 15.01 7.94 4.64
CA MET A 9 15.20 7.95 3.18
C MET A 9 14.32 6.93 2.47
N GLU A 10 14.24 5.71 3.00
CA GLU A 10 13.36 4.65 2.47
C GLU A 10 11.89 5.07 2.55
N TRP A 11 11.47 5.70 3.65
CA TRP A 11 10.12 6.23 3.79
C TRP A 11 9.83 7.38 2.81
N LYS A 12 10.75 8.34 2.65
CA LYS A 12 10.62 9.43 1.67
C LYS A 12 10.48 8.89 0.25
N ALA A 13 11.30 7.91 -0.14
CA ALA A 13 11.22 7.29 -1.45
C ALA A 13 9.86 6.60 -1.66
N ALA A 14 9.39 5.83 -0.66
CA ALA A 14 8.07 5.20 -0.71
C ALA A 14 6.94 6.22 -0.85
N CYS A 15 7.03 7.35 -0.13
CA CYS A 15 6.09 8.46 -0.26
C CYS A 15 6.09 9.04 -1.68
N CYS A 16 7.26 9.29 -2.28
CA CYS A 16 7.36 9.78 -3.66
C CYS A 16 6.76 8.80 -4.69
N PHE A 17 7.02 7.50 -4.55
CA PHE A 17 6.44 6.50 -5.45
C PHE A 17 4.91 6.43 -5.32
N ALA A 18 4.40 6.41 -4.08
CA ALA A 18 2.96 6.40 -3.82
C ALA A 18 2.29 7.68 -4.34
N PHE A 19 2.90 8.85 -4.08
CA PHE A 19 2.43 10.13 -4.59
C PHE A 19 2.37 10.14 -6.12
N THR A 20 3.43 9.70 -6.80
CA THR A 20 3.49 9.68 -8.26
C THR A 20 2.41 8.76 -8.83
N GLY A 21 2.25 7.56 -8.26
CA GLY A 21 1.19 6.62 -8.68
C GLY A 21 -0.21 7.20 -8.51
N CYS A 22 -0.51 7.77 -7.35
CA CYS A 22 -1.80 8.42 -7.09
C CYS A 22 -2.03 9.63 -7.98
N ALA A 23 -0.99 10.45 -8.22
CA ALA A 23 -1.10 11.65 -9.04
C ALA A 23 -1.38 11.30 -10.51
N LEU A 24 -0.74 10.25 -11.03
CA LEU A 24 -1.01 9.73 -12.37
C LEU A 24 -2.44 9.19 -12.50
N LEU A 25 -2.91 8.41 -11.53
CA LEU A 25 -4.30 7.93 -11.51
C LEU A 25 -5.28 9.10 -11.48
N TYR A 26 -5.03 10.10 -10.64
CA TYR A 26 -5.86 11.30 -10.55
C TYR A 26 -5.86 12.07 -11.87
N ALA A 27 -4.69 12.25 -12.50
CA ALA A 27 -4.57 12.91 -13.80
C ALA A 27 -5.31 12.16 -14.92
N LEU A 28 -5.23 10.82 -14.93
CA LEU A 28 -5.98 9.98 -15.89
C LEU A 28 -7.50 10.17 -15.73
N VAL A 29 -7.99 10.20 -14.50
CA VAL A 29 -9.42 10.46 -14.22
C VAL A 29 -9.81 11.87 -14.67
N CYS A 30 -8.98 12.88 -14.41
CA CYS A 30 -9.22 14.24 -14.90
C CYS A 30 -9.26 14.31 -16.43
N LEU A 31 -8.35 13.62 -17.12
CA LEU A 31 -8.31 13.55 -18.57
C LEU A 31 -9.57 12.91 -19.14
N PHE A 32 -10.03 11.80 -18.53
CA PHE A 32 -11.27 11.12 -18.92
C PHE A 32 -12.52 12.00 -18.70
N MET A 33 -12.50 12.85 -17.67
CA MET A 33 -13.55 13.84 -17.41
C MET A 33 -13.41 15.15 -18.22
N GLY A 34 -12.41 15.26 -19.10
CA GLY A 34 -12.16 16.48 -19.90
C GLY A 34 -11.66 17.68 -19.09
N ARG A 35 -11.18 17.47 -17.85
CA ARG A 35 -10.57 18.51 -17.01
C ARG A 35 -9.10 18.68 -17.38
N THR A 36 -8.74 19.88 -17.84
CA THR A 36 -7.36 20.23 -18.21
C THR A 36 -6.56 20.90 -17.10
N GLN A 37 -7.19 21.24 -15.97
CA GLN A 37 -6.58 21.98 -14.86
C GLN A 37 -6.74 21.23 -13.54
N ILE A 38 -5.63 21.03 -12.83
CA ILE A 38 -5.60 20.43 -11.50
C ILE A 38 -5.32 21.54 -10.49
N ARG A 39 -6.17 21.64 -9.47
CA ARG A 39 -6.00 22.64 -8.41
C ARG A 39 -4.80 22.28 -7.53
N VAL A 40 -3.94 23.25 -7.22
CA VAL A 40 -2.75 23.06 -6.36
C VAL A 40 -3.13 22.48 -5.00
N THR A 41 -4.25 22.91 -4.43
CA THR A 41 -4.77 22.39 -3.16
C THR A 41 -5.01 20.88 -3.21
N SER A 42 -5.56 20.36 -4.32
CA SER A 42 -5.79 18.93 -4.51
C SER A 42 -4.48 18.14 -4.52
N LEU A 43 -3.42 18.69 -5.12
CA LEU A 43 -2.08 18.09 -5.10
C LEU A 43 -1.48 18.05 -3.69
N LEU A 44 -1.64 19.13 -2.91
CA LEU A 44 -1.17 19.18 -1.52
C LEU A 44 -1.91 18.16 -0.63
N TYR A 45 -3.21 17.99 -0.84
CA TYR A 45 -3.99 16.96 -0.14
C TYR A 45 -3.54 15.55 -0.52
N LEU A 46 -3.27 15.31 -1.80
CA LEU A 46 -2.74 14.02 -2.27
C LEU A 46 -1.37 13.72 -1.64
N LEU A 47 -0.51 14.74 -1.54
CA LEU A 47 0.80 14.63 -0.90
C LEU A 47 0.67 14.33 0.60
N GLY A 48 -0.21 15.05 1.31
CA GLY A 48 -0.47 14.80 2.72
C GLY A 48 -1.02 13.40 2.98
N LEU A 49 -2.00 12.97 2.18
CA LEU A 49 -2.63 11.65 2.33
C LEU A 49 -1.64 10.51 2.05
N THR A 50 -0.83 10.63 1.00
CA THR A 50 0.19 9.63 0.65
C THR A 50 1.33 9.58 1.67
N ALA A 51 1.71 10.72 2.26
CA ALA A 51 2.67 10.77 3.36
C ALA A 51 2.14 10.05 4.62
N VAL A 52 0.89 10.31 5.00
CA VAL A 52 0.25 9.63 6.15
C VAL A 52 0.07 8.14 5.88
N ALA A 53 -0.43 7.77 4.70
CA ALA A 53 -0.66 6.38 4.32
C ALA A 53 0.65 5.56 4.31
N THR A 54 1.72 6.10 3.70
CA THR A 54 3.03 5.43 3.70
C THR A 54 3.67 5.41 5.10
N GLY A 55 3.43 6.42 5.93
CA GLY A 55 3.81 6.42 7.34
C GLY A 55 3.11 5.30 8.13
N LEU A 56 1.80 5.17 7.98
CA LEU A 56 1.00 4.07 8.56
C LEU A 56 1.48 2.71 8.07
N GLN A 57 1.71 2.56 6.76
CA GLN A 57 2.22 1.33 6.17
C GLN A 57 3.59 0.98 6.76
N TYR A 58 4.47 1.98 6.87
CA TYR A 58 5.78 1.80 7.47
C TYR A 58 5.68 1.38 8.96
N LEU A 59 4.77 1.97 9.74
CA LEU A 59 4.53 1.59 11.13
C LEU A 59 3.96 0.17 11.28
N CYS A 60 2.96 -0.20 10.47
CA CYS A 60 2.31 -1.51 10.51
C CYS A 60 3.23 -2.65 10.03
N PHE A 61 4.10 -2.39 9.06
CA PHE A 61 4.98 -3.41 8.47
C PHE A 61 6.41 -3.40 9.04
N THR A 62 6.80 -2.37 9.79
CA THR A 62 8.08 -2.37 10.52
C THR A 62 8.07 -3.43 11.62
N GLN A 63 9.07 -4.30 11.61
CA GLN A 63 9.30 -5.38 12.59
C GLN A 63 9.53 -4.90 14.04
N ALA A 64 9.45 -3.58 14.31
CA ALA A 64 9.71 -2.99 15.62
C ALA A 64 8.52 -3.10 16.59
N LEU A 65 7.27 -3.15 16.12
CA LEU A 65 6.09 -3.24 17.01
C LEU A 65 5.53 -4.66 17.19
N PHE A 66 5.54 -5.54 16.17
CA PHE A 66 4.87 -6.84 16.25
C PHE A 66 5.74 -8.00 15.76
N LYS A 67 6.62 -8.49 16.64
CA LYS A 67 7.62 -9.55 16.37
C LYS A 67 7.01 -10.94 16.04
N LYS A 68 5.71 -11.17 16.28
CA LYS A 68 5.03 -12.47 16.11
C LYS A 68 3.58 -12.38 15.52
N MET A 69 3.28 -11.45 14.62
CA MET A 69 1.95 -11.40 13.98
C MET A 69 1.94 -12.06 12.59
N ARG A 70 0.88 -12.83 12.30
CA ARG A 70 0.57 -13.34 10.96
C ARG A 70 0.41 -12.17 9.98
N TYR A 71 0.83 -12.35 8.73
CA TYR A 71 0.78 -11.32 7.68
C TYR A 71 -0.63 -10.75 7.49
N THR A 72 -1.66 -11.60 7.53
CA THR A 72 -3.08 -11.21 7.48
C THR A 72 -3.50 -10.28 8.60
N ALA A 73 -2.98 -10.48 9.82
CA ALA A 73 -3.33 -9.62 10.95
C ALA A 73 -2.69 -8.22 10.85
N ARG A 74 -1.47 -8.13 10.31
CA ARG A 74 -0.82 -6.83 10.01
C ARG A 74 -1.58 -6.05 8.94
N LEU A 75 -2.09 -6.77 7.94
CA LEU A 75 -2.89 -6.17 6.87
C LEU A 75 -4.26 -5.69 7.37
N LEU A 76 -4.93 -6.46 8.23
CA LEU A 76 -6.17 -6.03 8.90
C LEU A 76 -5.94 -4.81 9.78
N LEU A 77 -4.83 -4.75 10.54
CA LEU A 77 -4.48 -3.59 11.35
C LEU A 77 -4.25 -2.35 10.46
N PHE A 78 -3.53 -2.50 9.35
CA PHE A 78 -3.34 -1.42 8.39
C PHE A 78 -4.67 -0.95 7.81
N ALA A 79 -5.55 -1.86 7.40
CA ALA A 79 -6.87 -1.51 6.91
C ALA A 79 -7.71 -0.77 7.97
N ALA A 80 -7.68 -1.25 9.22
CA ALA A 80 -8.39 -0.66 10.34
C ALA A 80 -7.86 0.74 10.72
N LEU A 81 -6.59 1.05 10.46
CA LEU A 81 -6.02 2.37 10.69
C LEU A 81 -6.17 3.31 9.49
N LEU A 82 -6.02 2.78 8.28
CA LEU A 82 -6.08 3.57 7.05
C LEU A 82 -7.51 4.02 6.74
N LEU A 83 -8.50 3.17 6.97
CA LEU A 83 -9.92 3.48 6.73
C LEU A 83 -10.41 4.71 7.51
N PRO A 84 -10.24 4.83 8.84
CA PRO A 84 -10.67 6.03 9.57
C PRO A 84 -9.87 7.28 9.19
N VAL A 85 -8.59 7.15 8.83
CA VAL A 85 -7.81 8.28 8.31
C VAL A 85 -8.40 8.79 7.00
N LEU A 86 -8.77 7.88 6.08
CA LEU A 86 -9.42 8.25 4.83
C LEU A 86 -10.83 8.81 5.03
N VAL A 87 -11.62 8.26 5.95
CA VAL A 87 -12.94 8.78 6.29
C VAL A 87 -12.82 10.18 6.89
N GLY A 88 -11.88 10.40 7.81
CA GLY A 88 -11.60 11.71 8.39
C GLY A 88 -11.16 12.73 7.33
N ALA A 89 -10.31 12.33 6.39
CA ALA A 89 -9.95 13.17 5.24
C ALA A 89 -11.17 13.46 4.35
N ALA A 90 -11.99 12.46 4.05
CA ALA A 90 -13.19 12.65 3.21
C ALA A 90 -14.20 13.63 3.85
N LEU A 91 -14.33 13.62 5.18
CA LEU A 91 -15.17 14.57 5.93
C LEU A 91 -14.56 15.97 5.95
N LEU A 92 -13.27 16.11 6.26
CA LEU A 92 -12.58 17.40 6.34
C LEU A 92 -12.46 18.12 4.99
N LEU A 93 -12.34 17.35 3.90
CA LEU A 93 -12.21 17.86 2.55
C LEU A 93 -13.54 17.87 1.78
N GLU A 94 -14.64 17.52 2.44
CA GLU A 94 -15.99 17.43 1.85
C GLU A 94 -16.01 16.67 0.51
N TRP A 95 -15.27 15.56 0.41
CA TRP A 95 -15.14 14.78 -0.82
C TRP A 95 -16.48 14.21 -1.29
N PHE A 96 -17.36 13.87 -0.35
CA PHE A 96 -18.69 13.33 -0.62
C PHE A 96 -19.74 14.08 0.20
N PRO A 97 -20.91 14.40 -0.38
CA PRO A 97 -22.02 14.95 0.40
C PRO A 97 -22.44 13.91 1.47
N SER A 98 -22.42 14.30 2.74
CA SER A 98 -22.76 13.43 3.88
C SER A 98 -24.18 12.82 3.80
N GLN A 99 -25.06 13.47 3.03
CA GLN A 99 -26.43 13.07 2.76
C GLN A 99 -26.59 11.83 1.86
N TYR A 100 -25.60 11.47 1.05
CA TYR A 100 -25.70 10.30 0.17
C TYR A 100 -24.99 9.08 0.76
N THR A 101 -25.72 8.25 1.50
CA THR A 101 -25.21 7.00 2.08
C THR A 101 -24.63 6.05 1.03
N SER A 102 -25.18 6.05 -0.19
CA SER A 102 -24.70 5.22 -1.31
C SER A 102 -23.24 5.54 -1.70
N ALA A 103 -22.83 6.80 -1.64
CA ALA A 103 -21.46 7.21 -1.96
C ALA A 103 -20.45 6.66 -0.93
N TRP A 104 -20.84 6.64 0.35
CA TRP A 104 -20.02 6.10 1.44
C TRP A 104 -19.90 4.57 1.37
N VAL A 105 -20.98 3.88 1.00
CA VAL A 105 -20.96 2.42 0.78
C VAL A 105 -20.03 2.07 -0.40
N LEU A 106 -20.15 2.78 -1.52
CA LEU A 106 -19.30 2.56 -2.69
C LEU A 106 -17.83 2.86 -2.36
N PHE A 107 -17.57 3.90 -1.58
CA PHE A 107 -16.23 4.24 -1.11
C PHE A 107 -15.61 3.09 -0.29
N GLY A 108 -16.35 2.56 0.69
CA GLY A 108 -15.90 1.41 1.48
C GLY A 108 -15.67 0.16 0.62
N LEU A 109 -16.54 -0.08 -0.36
CA LEU A 109 -16.41 -1.20 -1.29
C LEU A 109 -15.16 -1.09 -2.17
N ILE A 110 -14.90 0.09 -2.75
CA ILE A 110 -13.69 0.36 -3.53
C ILE A 110 -12.44 0.19 -2.66
N PHE A 111 -12.47 0.71 -1.43
CA PHE A 111 -11.36 0.54 -0.49
C PHE A 111 -11.05 -0.94 -0.24
N LEU A 112 -12.07 -1.76 0.04
CA LEU A 112 -11.90 -3.19 0.24
C LEU A 112 -11.41 -3.90 -1.03
N ALA A 113 -11.92 -3.53 -2.20
CA ALA A 113 -11.48 -4.09 -3.48
C ALA A 113 -9.99 -3.80 -3.74
N VAL A 114 -9.56 -2.55 -3.54
CA VAL A 114 -8.14 -2.16 -3.68
C VAL A 114 -7.28 -2.90 -2.67
N LEU A 115 -7.71 -2.98 -1.40
CA LEU A 115 -7.02 -3.73 -0.37
C LEU A 115 -6.87 -5.21 -0.76
N ALA A 116 -7.93 -5.83 -1.28
CA ALA A 116 -7.92 -7.23 -1.72
C ALA A 116 -6.96 -7.43 -2.90
N VAL A 117 -6.94 -6.52 -3.88
CA VAL A 117 -6.00 -6.57 -5.02
C VAL A 117 -4.55 -6.50 -4.53
N PHE A 118 -4.22 -5.55 -3.65
CA PHE A 118 -2.88 -5.46 -3.07
C PHE A 118 -2.52 -6.71 -2.26
N THR A 119 -3.45 -7.22 -1.45
CA THR A 119 -3.25 -8.44 -0.64
C THR A 119 -2.98 -9.65 -1.53
N ALA A 120 -3.79 -9.86 -2.56
CA ALA A 120 -3.65 -10.95 -3.51
C ALA A 120 -2.34 -10.81 -4.31
N GLY A 121 -1.97 -9.60 -4.71
CA GLY A 121 -0.71 -9.32 -5.41
C GLY A 121 0.51 -9.71 -4.57
N PHE A 122 0.52 -9.37 -3.28
CA PHE A 122 1.58 -9.80 -2.36
C PHE A 122 1.58 -11.31 -2.15
N GLU A 123 0.41 -11.94 -1.95
CA GLU A 123 0.34 -13.39 -1.77
C GLU A 123 0.83 -14.15 -3.02
N LEU A 124 0.46 -13.67 -4.21
CA LEU A 124 0.92 -14.23 -5.49
C LEU A 124 2.44 -14.08 -5.63
N TYR A 125 2.99 -12.90 -5.30
CA TYR A 125 4.43 -12.67 -5.30
C TYR A 125 5.15 -13.64 -4.34
N PHE A 126 4.65 -13.83 -3.12
CA PHE A 126 5.22 -14.77 -2.16
C PHE A 126 5.09 -16.22 -2.60
N ARG A 127 3.97 -16.62 -3.24
CA ARG A 127 3.81 -17.97 -3.79
C ARG A 127 4.78 -18.24 -4.94
N LEU A 128 4.97 -17.28 -5.85
CA LEU A 128 5.97 -17.40 -6.92
C LEU A 128 7.40 -17.42 -6.38
N ALA A 129 7.71 -16.57 -5.40
CA ALA A 129 9.02 -16.57 -4.75
C ALA A 129 9.26 -17.88 -4.00
N GLY A 130 8.27 -18.41 -3.28
CA GLY A 130 8.32 -19.71 -2.62
C GLY A 130 8.63 -20.85 -3.58
N ARG A 131 7.95 -20.91 -4.74
CA ARG A 131 8.26 -21.88 -5.80
C ARG A 131 9.69 -21.75 -6.33
N ARG A 132 10.22 -20.52 -6.42
CA ARG A 132 11.60 -20.27 -6.86
C ARG A 132 12.61 -20.77 -5.81
N TYR A 133 12.33 -20.60 -4.52
CA TYR A 133 13.15 -21.11 -3.42
C TYR A 133 13.10 -22.64 -3.32
N ASP A 134 11.93 -23.26 -3.48
CA ASP A 134 11.79 -24.72 -3.52
C ASP A 134 12.55 -25.33 -4.70
N GLY A 135 12.50 -24.67 -5.87
CA GLY A 135 13.29 -25.07 -7.04
C GLY A 135 14.80 -24.99 -6.84
N LEU A 136 15.28 -23.99 -6.09
CA LEU A 136 16.70 -23.83 -5.75
C LEU A 136 17.16 -24.87 -4.72
N LEU A 137 16.33 -25.16 -3.70
CA LEU A 137 16.60 -26.21 -2.71
C LEU A 137 16.61 -27.60 -3.34
N GLY A 138 15.71 -27.87 -4.29
CA GLY A 138 15.70 -29.11 -5.07
C GLY A 138 16.99 -29.32 -5.86
N ARG A 139 17.53 -28.26 -6.48
CA ARG A 139 18.82 -28.33 -7.18
C ARG A 139 20.01 -28.50 -6.25
N TYR A 140 19.98 -27.92 -5.05
CA TYR A 140 21.03 -28.12 -4.06
C TYR A 140 21.05 -29.55 -3.52
N ARG A 141 19.87 -30.14 -3.28
CA ARG A 141 19.74 -31.54 -2.85
C ARG A 141 20.18 -32.53 -3.94
N ALA A 142 19.80 -32.27 -5.19
CA ALA A 142 20.23 -33.09 -6.33
C ALA A 142 21.75 -32.99 -6.60
N GLY A 143 22.35 -31.80 -6.43
CA GLY A 143 23.80 -31.62 -6.57
C GLY A 143 24.62 -32.22 -5.41
N ALA A 144 24.06 -32.29 -4.20
CA ALA A 144 24.69 -32.95 -3.07
C ALA A 144 24.74 -34.48 -3.24
N ASP A 145 23.67 -35.06 -3.79
CA ASP A 145 23.57 -36.50 -4.08
C ASP A 145 24.55 -36.94 -5.18
N HIS A 146 24.81 -36.06 -6.16
CA HIS A 146 25.82 -36.28 -7.20
C HIS A 146 27.28 -36.16 -6.73
N ARG A 147 27.56 -35.58 -5.55
CA ARG A 147 28.91 -35.49 -4.97
C ARG A 147 29.26 -36.63 -4.02
N GLN A 148 28.30 -37.51 -3.71
CA GLN A 148 28.51 -38.71 -2.89
C GLN A 148 28.67 -40.01 -3.69
N LYS A 149 28.61 -39.95 -5.03
CA LYS A 149 29.01 -41.03 -5.95
C LYS A 149 30.38 -40.74 -6.54
#